data_AF-A0A1F8PEP7-F1
#
_entry.id   AF-A0A1F8PEP7-F1
#
_cell.length_a   1.000
_cell.length_b   1.000
_cell.length_c   1.000
_cell.angle_alpha   90.00
_cell.angle_beta   90.00
_cell.angle_gamma   90.00
#
_symmetry.space_group_name_H-M   'P 1'
#
loop_
_entity.id
_entity.type
_entity.pdbx_description
1 polymer ?
#
loop_
_entity_poly.entity_id
_entity_poly.type
_entity_poly.pdbx_seq_one_letter_code
_entity_poly.pdbx_strand_id
1 'polypeptide(L)' 'MEELTKWEYRVMTIGSIFGTRDEQIEALLNDWGGEGWEATQVYTPEGSGKVTIVARRILTDRTRRMRSMPHSVVGD' A
#
# COMPACT_ATOMS: atom_id res chain seq x y z
N MET A 1 -0.50 2.93 -29.77
CA MET A 1 -1.52 3.08 -28.72
C MET A 1 -0.74 3.36 -27.44
N GLU A 2 -0.76 4.60 -26.95
CA GLU A 2 -0.08 4.94 -25.70
C GLU A 2 -0.73 4.12 -24.58
N GLU A 3 0.05 3.22 -24.00
CA GLU A 3 -0.38 2.43 -22.88
C GLU A 3 -0.55 3.37 -21.69
N LEU A 4 -1.80 3.73 -21.36
CA LEU A 4 -2.10 4.58 -20.21
C LEU A 4 -1.46 3.94 -18.98
N THR A 5 -0.49 4.64 -18.37
CA THR A 5 0.15 4.19 -17.15
C THR A 5 -0.92 4.04 -16.06
N LYS A 6 -1.24 2.79 -15.72
CA LYS A 6 -2.20 2.49 -14.66
C LYS A 6 -1.48 2.50 -13.32
N TRP A 7 -2.16 2.98 -12.30
CA TRP A 7 -1.64 3.01 -10.93
C TRP A 7 -2.33 1.95 -10.08
N GLU A 8 -1.56 1.30 -9.21
CA GLU A 8 -2.07 0.56 -8.06
C GLU A 8 -1.98 1.47 -6.84
N TYR A 9 -2.98 1.40 -5.95
CA TYR A 9 -3.01 2.18 -4.71
C TYR A 9 -3.04 1.25 -3.50
N ARG A 10 -2.39 1.68 -2.41
CA ARG A 10 -2.38 1.02 -1.11
C ARG A 10 -2.68 2.05 -0.02
N VAL A 11 -3.49 1.67 0.96
CA VAL A 11 -3.84 2.52 2.10
C VAL A 11 -3.67 1.68 3.36
N MET A 12 -2.99 2.21 4.37
CA MET A 12 -2.88 1.54 5.65
C MET A 12 -2.85 2.52 6.81
N THR A 13 -3.58 2.16 7.87
CA THR A 13 -3.57 2.88 9.15
C THR A 13 -2.78 2.06 10.17
N ILE A 14 -1.74 2.64 10.76
CA ILE A 14 -0.87 2.02 11.76
C ILE A 14 -0.88 2.78 13.07
N GLY A 15 -0.39 2.14 14.13
CA GLY A 15 -0.29 2.71 15.47
C GLY A 15 -1.45 2.35 16.39
N SER A 16 -1.49 3.02 17.54
CA SER A 16 -2.40 2.72 18.65
C SER A 16 -3.15 3.96 19.12
N ILE A 17 -4.05 3.78 20.09
CA ILE A 17 -4.71 4.90 20.77
C ILE A 17 -3.72 5.82 21.50
N PHE A 18 -2.52 5.32 21.82
CA PHE A 18 -1.46 6.06 22.52
C PHE A 18 -0.45 6.72 21.57
N GLY A 19 -0.68 6.66 20.26
CA GLY A 19 0.22 7.21 19.27
C GLY A 19 0.77 6.14 18.32
N THR A 20 1.49 6.64 17.32
CA THR A 20 2.27 5.89 16.34
C THR A 20 3.72 6.32 16.50
N ARG A 21 4.64 5.36 16.64
CA ARG A 21 6.06 5.70 16.77
C ARG A 21 6.69 5.88 15.40
N ASP A 22 7.66 6.78 15.31
CA ASP A 22 8.34 7.09 14.05
C ASP A 22 9.01 5.85 13.46
N GLU A 23 9.58 4.95 14.28
CA GLU A 23 10.23 3.72 13.78
C GLU A 23 9.24 2.77 13.10
N GLN A 24 7.96 2.79 13.51
CA GLN A 24 6.92 1.98 12.85
C GLN A 24 6.56 2.55 11.49
N ILE A 25 6.52 3.88 11.38
CA ILE A 25 6.27 4.58 10.12
C ILE A 25 7.45 4.34 9.17
N GLU A 26 8.68 4.48 9.66
CA GLU A 26 9.90 4.25 8.89
C GLU A 26 9.99 2.81 8.37
N ALA A 27 9.80 1.82 9.25
CA ALA A 27 9.81 0.42 8.86
C ALA A 27 8.80 0.12 7.76
N LEU A 28 7.57 0.65 7.90
CA LEU A 28 6.54 0.50 6.89
C LEU A 28 6.94 1.13 5.54
N LEU A 29 7.47 2.35 5.57
CA LEU A 29 7.88 3.05 4.34
C LEU A 29 9.05 2.36 3.66
N ASN A 30 9.99 1.78 4.41
CA ASN A 30 11.09 1.00 3.87
C ASN A 30 10.59 -0.28 3.19
N ASP A 31 9.68 -1.03 3.84
CA ASP A 31 9.07 -2.24 3.26
C ASP A 31 8.33 -1.90 1.96
N TRP A 32 7.51 -0.85 1.99
CA TRP A 32 6.76 -0.37 0.83
C TRP A 32 7.68 0.13 -0.29
N GLY A 33 8.73 0.87 0.04
CA GLY A 33 9.74 1.32 -0.92
C GLY A 33 10.46 0.15 -1.60
N GLY A 34 10.77 -0.91 -0.86
CA GLY A 34 11.35 -2.14 -1.41
C GLY A 34 10.42 -2.86 -2.40
N GLU A 35 9.11 -2.76 -2.19
CA GLU A 35 8.06 -3.26 -3.10
C GLU A 35 7.74 -2.31 -4.28
N GLY A 36 8.39 -1.14 -4.34
CA GLY A 36 8.20 -0.12 -5.37
C GLY A 36 6.99 0.80 -5.15
N TRP A 37 6.46 0.87 -3.92
CA TRP A 37 5.42 1.82 -3.55
C TRP A 37 6.00 3.18 -3.19
N GLU A 38 5.32 4.23 -3.63
CA GLU A 38 5.60 5.64 -3.33
C GLU A 38 4.49 6.18 -2.43
N ALA A 39 4.84 6.63 -1.22
CA ALA A 39 3.87 7.31 -0.34
C ALA A 39 3.49 8.68 -0.91
N THR A 40 2.18 8.94 -1.00
CA THR A 40 1.63 10.18 -1.58
C THR A 40 0.92 11.06 -0.56
N GLN A 41 0.34 10.46 0.49
CA GLN A 41 -0.31 11.19 1.57
C GLN A 41 -0.08 10.48 2.90
N VAL A 42 0.09 11.28 3.95
CA VAL A 42 0.17 10.84 5.34
C VAL A 42 -0.73 11.76 6.16
N TYR A 43 -1.64 11.19 6.94
CA TYR A 43 -2.51 11.97 7.82
C TYR A 43 -2.90 11.20 9.07
N THR A 44 -3.18 11.94 10.14
CA THR A 44 -3.71 11.40 11.39
C THR A 44 -5.24 11.52 11.36
N PRO A 45 -6.01 10.42 11.44
CA PRO A 45 -7.46 10.51 11.57
C PRO A 45 -7.84 11.34 12.80
N GLU A 46 -8.92 12.12 12.70
CA GLU A 46 -9.38 12.99 13.78
C GLU A 46 -9.61 12.21 15.08
N GLY A 47 -9.11 12.74 16.21
CA GLY A 47 -9.24 12.13 17.52
C GLY A 47 -8.47 10.80 17.70
N SER A 48 -7.56 10.46 16.80
CA SER A 48 -6.80 9.20 16.82
C SER A 48 -5.30 9.43 17.06
N GLY A 49 -4.66 8.53 17.81
CA GLY A 49 -3.20 8.42 17.87
C GLY A 49 -2.57 7.67 16.69
N LYS A 50 -3.39 7.18 15.75
CA LYS A 50 -2.96 6.39 14.60
C LYS A 50 -2.58 7.28 13.41
N VAL A 51 -1.77 6.75 12.51
CA VAL A 51 -1.39 7.41 11.24
C VAL A 51 -1.88 6.58 10.07
N THR A 52 -2.50 7.23 9.09
CA THR A 52 -2.87 6.63 7.80
C THR A 52 -1.92 7.09 6.72
N ILE A 53 -1.41 6.14 5.94
CA ILE A 53 -0.52 6.37 4.81
C ILE A 53 -1.21 5.86 3.54
N VAL A 54 -1.21 6.69 2.50
CA VAL A 54 -1.63 6.35 1.14
C VAL A 54 -0.38 6.27 0.27
N ALA A 55 -0.28 5.21 -0.53
CA ALA A 55 0.81 5.01 -1.47
C ALA A 55 0.30 4.55 -2.83
N ARG A 56 1.12 4.74 -3.87
CA ARG A 56 0.86 4.30 -5.24
C ARG A 56 2.08 3.63 -5.85
N ARG A 57 1.86 2.80 -6.87
CA ARG A 57 2.93 2.30 -7.74
C ARG A 57 2.44 2.07 -9.17
N ILE A 58 3.36 2.01 -10.12
CA ILE A 58 3.04 1.70 -11.52
C ILE A 58 2.55 0.24 -11.62
N LEU A 59 1.39 0.06 -12.23
CA LEU A 59 0.83 -1.27 -12.50
C LEU A 59 1.53 -1.87 -13.73
N THR A 60 2.57 -2.67 -13.50
CA THR A 60 3.27 -3.36 -14.58
C THR A 60 2.46 -4.55 -15.12
N ASP A 61 2.72 -4.96 -16.37
CA ASP A 61 2.12 -6.14 -16.98
C ASP A 61 2.33 -7.43 -16.19
N ARG A 62 3.49 -7.56 -15.54
CA ARG A 62 3.78 -8.70 -14.63
C ARG A 62 2.79 -8.74 -13.47
N THR A 63 2.52 -7.59 -12.85
CA THR A 63 1.53 -7.45 -11.76
C THR A 63 0.11 -7.73 -12.27
N ARG A 64 -0.24 -7.29 -13.48
CA ARG A 64 -1.54 -7.59 -14.10
C ARG A 64 -1.72 -9.11 -14.34
N ARG A 65 -0.69 -9.79 -14.85
CA ARG A 65 -0.72 -11.24 -15.12
C ARG A 65 -0.82 -12.07 -13.84
N MET A 66 -0.14 -11.66 -12.77
CA MET A 66 -0.27 -12.32 -11.46
C MET A 66 -1.70 -12.22 -10.90
N ARG A 67 -2.39 -11.10 -11.14
CA ARG A 67 -3.79 -10.92 -10.72
C ARG A 67 -4.80 -11.67 -11.59
N SER A 68 -4.49 -11.94 -12.85
CA SER A 68 -5.39 -12.66 -13.78
C SER A 68 -5.33 -14.18 -13.66
N MET A 69 -4.45 -14.74 -12.82
CA MET A 69 -4.54 -16.18 -12.51
C MET A 69 -5.76 -16.40 -11.62
N PRO A 70 -6.74 -17.23 -12.03
CA PRO A 70 -7.80 -17.64 -11.13
C PRO A 70 -7.15 -18.34 -9.94
N HIS A 71 -7.45 -17.87 -8.74
CA HIS A 71 -7.29 -18.71 -7.56
C HIS A 71 -8.27 -19.86 -7.79
N SER A 72 -7.78 -21.00 -8.27
CA SER A 72 -8.60 -22.21 -8.29
C SER A 72 -8.98 -22.47 -6.84
N VAL A 73 -10.17 -22.05 -6.47
CA VAL A 73 -10.86 -22.53 -5.27
C VAL A 73 -11.11 -24.00 -5.60
N VAL A 74 -10.12 -24.84 -5.31
CA VAL A 74 -10.32 -26.27 -5.21
C VAL A 74 -11.17 -26.44 -3.97
N GLY A 75 -12.48 -26.60 -4.19
CA GLY A 75 -13.36 -27.10 -3.15
C GLY A 75 -13.02 -28.56 -2.90
N ASP A 76 -12.71 -28.86 -1.64
CA ASP A 76 -12.87 -30.17 -1.02
C ASP A 76 -13.62 -29.96 0.31
#